data_AF-A0A2D0N021-F1
#
_entry.id   AF-A0A2D0N021-F1
#
_cell.length_a   1.000
_cell.length_b   1.000
_cell.length_c   1.000
_cell.angle_alpha   90.00
_cell.angle_beta   90.00
_cell.angle_gamma   90.00
#
_symmetry.space_group_name_H-M   'P 1'
#
loop_
_entity.id
_entity.type
_entity.pdbx_description
1 polymer ?
#
loop_
_entity_poly.entity_id
_entity_poly.type
_entity_poly.pdbx_seq_one_letter_code
_entity_poly.pdbx_strand_id
1 'polypeptide(L)'
;MTVDNKSEIWGLYIFNRAFSTSTNGRIGLNILTDHNTDYQQIGIKNRVNVRSTSSAVSYGILNDTYLDGSGSLSAGIYNRAWTSTSSSGAKIGLYTSVGSEGTGPRYALYSSGGTYAGFFSGNVHINGVLVQTSDRDLKEEIQDVEDPSEQFLQIKARKYKLKKEKDKKTHYGFIAQEIETLFPELVREVVSPGEPIYGEQENEEGEMQMTEIGREPDQTYKSINYIELMPILVKVIQQQESKILELQERIEKLEKK
;
A
#
# COMPACT_ATOMS: atom_id res chain seq x y z
N MET A 1 -24.06 13.01 -42.03
CA MET A 1 -23.82 12.90 -40.58
C MET A 1 -24.28 11.53 -40.15
N THR A 2 -23.38 10.55 -40.16
CA THR A 2 -23.63 9.20 -39.65
C THR A 2 -23.40 9.25 -38.15
N VAL A 3 -24.48 9.20 -37.38
CA VAL A 3 -24.40 9.00 -35.94
C VAL A 3 -23.99 7.54 -35.75
N ASP A 4 -22.72 7.32 -35.39
CA ASP A 4 -22.22 6.02 -34.96
C ASP A 4 -22.94 5.64 -33.67
N ASN A 5 -24.11 5.02 -33.81
CA ASN A 5 -24.76 4.32 -32.72
C ASN A 5 -23.89 3.11 -32.40
N LYS A 6 -22.99 3.25 -31.42
CA LYS A 6 -22.36 2.09 -30.77
C LYS A 6 -23.46 1.31 -30.06
N SER A 7 -24.02 0.31 -30.74
CA SER A 7 -24.99 -0.60 -30.15
C SER A 7 -24.27 -1.56 -29.21
N GLU A 8 -24.59 -1.51 -27.92
CA GLU A 8 -24.16 -2.53 -26.97
C GLU A 8 -24.93 -3.84 -27.23
N ILE A 9 -24.21 -4.95 -27.37
CA ILE A 9 -24.79 -6.28 -27.58
C ILE A 9 -24.58 -7.10 -26.32
N TRP A 10 -25.69 -7.57 -25.74
CA TRP A 10 -25.68 -8.34 -24.48
C TRP A 10 -25.97 -9.81 -24.75
N GLY A 11 -25.13 -10.71 -24.20
CA GLY A 11 -25.40 -12.16 -24.21
C GLY A 11 -26.35 -12.60 -23.09
N LEU A 12 -26.15 -12.05 -21.88
CA LEU A 12 -27.04 -12.17 -20.72
C LEU A 12 -26.85 -10.90 -19.87
N TYR A 13 -27.93 -10.18 -19.62
CA TYR A 13 -27.94 -8.98 -18.77
C TYR A 13 -28.77 -9.26 -17.52
N ILE A 14 -28.11 -9.23 -16.35
CA ILE A 14 -28.77 -9.41 -15.05
C ILE A 14 -28.71 -8.06 -14.33
N PHE A 15 -29.88 -7.46 -14.08
CA PHE A 15 -30.03 -6.29 -13.23
C PHE A 15 -30.65 -6.71 -11.91
N ASN A 16 -29.86 -6.67 -10.83
CA ASN A 16 -30.33 -6.93 -9.47
C ASN A 16 -30.18 -5.66 -8.64
N ARG A 17 -31.26 -5.24 -7.99
CA ARG A 17 -31.30 -4.08 -7.09
C ARG A 17 -31.88 -4.48 -5.75
N ALA A 18 -31.04 -4.52 -4.72
CA ALA A 18 -31.47 -4.65 -3.34
C ALA A 18 -31.63 -3.25 -2.70
N PHE A 19 -32.87 -2.83 -2.43
CA PHE A 19 -33.19 -1.56 -1.79
C PHE A 19 -33.94 -1.79 -0.47
N SER A 20 -33.58 -1.07 0.57
CA SER A 20 -34.32 -1.03 1.84
C SER A 20 -34.16 0.35 2.49
N THR A 21 -35.08 0.70 3.39
CA THR A 21 -35.02 1.86 4.26
C THR A 21 -34.70 1.49 5.72
N SER A 22 -34.53 0.20 6.03
CA SER A 22 -34.10 -0.30 7.33
C SER A 22 -32.58 -0.46 7.43
N THR A 23 -32.08 -0.63 8.66
CA THR A 23 -30.67 -0.83 9.03
C THR A 23 -30.09 -2.20 8.65
N ASN A 24 -30.85 -3.07 7.99
CA ASN A 24 -30.40 -4.43 7.70
C ASN A 24 -29.41 -4.46 6.52
N GLY A 25 -28.46 -5.40 6.58
CA GLY A 25 -27.53 -5.69 5.50
C GLY A 25 -28.24 -6.16 4.23
N ARG A 26 -27.58 -5.99 3.07
CA ARG A 26 -28.14 -6.38 1.76
C ARG A 26 -27.08 -7.11 0.97
N ILE A 27 -27.48 -8.19 0.35
CA ILE A 27 -26.62 -8.98 -0.54
C ILE A 27 -27.28 -9.02 -1.91
N GLY A 28 -26.60 -8.51 -2.94
CA GLY A 28 -27.09 -8.56 -4.31
C GLY A 28 -26.89 -9.93 -4.95
N LEU A 29 -25.72 -10.54 -4.73
CA LEU A 29 -25.36 -11.86 -5.23
C LEU A 29 -24.45 -12.55 -4.21
N ASN A 30 -24.87 -13.71 -3.70
CA ASN A 30 -24.04 -14.60 -2.88
C ASN A 30 -23.74 -15.86 -3.68
N ILE A 31 -22.48 -16.24 -3.79
CA ILE A 31 -22.04 -17.49 -4.45
C ILE A 31 -21.17 -18.25 -3.46
N LEU A 32 -21.65 -19.41 -3.03
CA LEU A 32 -20.95 -20.32 -2.13
C LEU A 32 -20.58 -21.59 -2.89
N THR A 33 -19.36 -22.09 -2.66
CA THR A 33 -18.91 -23.38 -3.19
C THR A 33 -18.25 -24.19 -2.08
N ASP A 34 -18.86 -25.32 -1.72
CA ASP A 34 -18.35 -26.23 -0.69
C ASP A 34 -17.99 -27.59 -1.29
N HIS A 35 -16.95 -28.22 -0.76
CA HIS A 35 -16.51 -29.56 -1.18
C HIS A 35 -15.71 -30.23 -0.05
N ASN A 36 -15.97 -31.52 0.17
CA ASN A 36 -15.26 -32.35 1.16
C ASN A 36 -14.08 -33.21 0.61
N THR A 37 -13.52 -32.94 -0.58
CA THR A 37 -12.40 -33.73 -1.15
C THR A 37 -11.42 -32.84 -1.93
N ASP A 38 -10.30 -33.41 -2.40
CA ASP A 38 -9.14 -32.71 -2.99
C ASP A 38 -9.33 -32.14 -4.42
N TYR A 39 -10.45 -31.49 -4.71
CA TYR A 39 -10.69 -30.86 -6.01
C TYR A 39 -10.52 -29.35 -5.97
N GLN A 40 -10.14 -28.77 -7.11
CA GLN A 40 -10.11 -27.33 -7.29
C GLN A 40 -11.53 -26.75 -7.23
N GLN A 41 -11.75 -25.78 -6.32
CA GLN A 41 -13.00 -25.03 -6.24
C GLN A 41 -12.84 -23.67 -6.92
N ILE A 42 -13.85 -23.28 -7.69
CA ILE A 42 -13.90 -21.98 -8.37
C ILE A 42 -15.29 -21.40 -8.19
N GLY A 43 -15.40 -20.29 -7.43
CA GLY A 43 -16.67 -19.58 -7.27
C GLY A 43 -17.08 -18.84 -8.55
N ILE A 44 -16.21 -17.96 -9.06
CA ILE A 44 -16.46 -17.19 -10.27
C ILE A 44 -15.28 -17.33 -11.24
N LYS A 45 -15.55 -17.72 -12.48
CA LYS A 45 -14.55 -17.79 -13.56
C LYS A 45 -14.96 -16.90 -14.72
N ASN A 46 -14.31 -15.75 -14.83
CA ASN A 46 -14.53 -14.82 -15.94
C ASN A 46 -13.42 -14.95 -16.98
N ARG A 47 -13.79 -14.99 -18.25
CA ARG A 47 -12.86 -14.89 -19.38
C ARG A 47 -13.46 -13.94 -20.41
N VAL A 48 -12.74 -12.86 -20.69
CA VAL A 48 -13.08 -11.91 -21.76
C VAL A 48 -12.05 -12.08 -22.86
N ASN A 49 -12.52 -12.29 -24.08
CA ASN A 49 -11.67 -12.49 -25.24
C ASN A 49 -12.07 -11.47 -26.31
N VAL A 50 -11.13 -10.59 -26.67
CA VAL A 50 -11.37 -9.55 -27.68
C VAL A 50 -10.46 -9.83 -28.87
N ARG A 51 -11.08 -10.01 -30.05
CA ARG A 51 -10.40 -10.12 -31.34
C ARG A 51 -10.70 -8.86 -32.13
N SER A 52 -9.84 -7.84 -31.97
CA SER A 52 -9.99 -6.55 -32.64
C SER A 52 -8.85 -6.30 -33.60
N THR A 53 -9.15 -5.69 -34.75
CA THR A 53 -8.15 -5.18 -35.72
C THR A 53 -7.82 -3.70 -35.49
N SER A 54 -8.42 -3.08 -34.47
CA SER A 54 -8.21 -1.69 -34.05
C SER A 54 -8.14 -1.59 -32.52
N SER A 55 -7.91 -0.39 -31.98
CA SER A 55 -7.85 -0.16 -30.52
C SER A 55 -9.14 -0.62 -29.83
N ALA A 56 -9.02 -1.50 -28.85
CA ALA A 56 -10.12 -2.00 -28.05
C ALA A 56 -9.79 -1.90 -26.56
N VAL A 57 -10.84 -1.71 -25.75
CA VAL A 57 -10.77 -1.73 -24.29
C VAL A 57 -11.62 -2.89 -23.80
N SER A 58 -11.11 -3.68 -22.86
CA SER A 58 -11.83 -4.81 -22.28
C SER A 58 -11.65 -4.82 -20.77
N TYR A 59 -12.76 -4.97 -20.05
CA TYR A 59 -12.76 -5.14 -18.61
C TYR A 59 -13.17 -6.57 -18.28
N GLY A 60 -12.35 -7.27 -17.48
CA GLY A 60 -12.75 -8.58 -16.93
C GLY A 60 -13.80 -8.43 -15.83
N ILE A 61 -13.60 -7.43 -14.96
CA ILE A 61 -14.50 -6.99 -13.91
C ILE A 61 -14.42 -5.47 -13.89
N LEU A 62 -15.57 -4.80 -13.93
CA LEU A 62 -15.68 -3.35 -13.77
C LEU A 62 -16.62 -3.09 -12.58
N ASN A 63 -16.04 -2.60 -11.48
CA ASN A 63 -16.78 -2.28 -10.27
C ASN A 63 -16.80 -0.77 -10.09
N ASP A 64 -17.98 -0.22 -9.81
CA ASP A 64 -18.15 1.14 -9.32
C ASP A 64 -18.84 1.06 -7.97
N THR A 65 -18.27 1.73 -6.96
CA THR A 65 -18.78 1.68 -5.60
C THR A 65 -18.89 3.10 -5.09
N TYR A 66 -20.13 3.54 -4.95
CA TYR A 66 -20.48 4.85 -4.46
C TYR A 66 -21.16 4.72 -3.11
N LEU A 67 -20.72 5.54 -2.15
CA LEU A 67 -21.32 5.65 -0.84
C LEU A 67 -21.62 7.12 -0.58
N ASP A 68 -22.88 7.41 -0.25
CA ASP A 68 -23.35 8.74 0.14
C ASP A 68 -23.65 8.73 1.64
N GLY A 69 -22.69 9.18 2.44
CA GLY A 69 -22.79 9.16 3.91
C GLY A 69 -21.49 9.46 4.63
N SER A 70 -21.55 10.12 5.79
CA SER A 70 -20.40 10.44 6.61
C SER A 70 -19.95 9.25 7.48
N GLY A 71 -18.65 8.97 7.52
CA GLY A 71 -18.06 8.02 8.48
C GLY A 71 -18.22 6.54 8.16
N SER A 72 -18.56 6.19 6.92
CA SER A 72 -18.72 4.79 6.49
C SER A 72 -17.55 4.31 5.62
N LEU A 73 -17.21 3.03 5.72
CA LEU A 73 -16.23 2.39 4.84
C LEU A 73 -16.87 2.09 3.48
N SER A 74 -16.24 2.54 2.40
CA SER A 74 -16.54 2.10 1.04
C SER A 74 -15.33 1.36 0.47
N ALA A 75 -15.51 0.10 0.08
CA ALA A 75 -14.47 -0.74 -0.51
C ALA A 75 -14.97 -1.31 -1.83
N GLY A 76 -14.30 -0.96 -2.94
CA GLY A 76 -14.68 -1.48 -4.26
C GLY A 76 -14.36 -2.97 -4.44
N ILE A 77 -13.34 -3.47 -3.73
CA ILE A 77 -12.97 -4.89 -3.69
C ILE A 77 -12.52 -5.21 -2.27
N TYR A 78 -13.16 -6.20 -1.65
CA TYR A 78 -12.73 -6.80 -0.39
C TYR A 78 -12.40 -8.28 -0.63
N ASN A 79 -11.14 -8.66 -0.46
CA ASN A 79 -10.67 -10.03 -0.62
C ASN A 79 -10.06 -10.55 0.68
N ARG A 80 -10.41 -11.77 1.07
CA ARG A 80 -9.83 -12.45 2.23
C ARG A 80 -9.47 -13.90 1.85
N ALA A 81 -8.23 -14.29 2.14
CA ALA A 81 -7.79 -15.67 2.05
C ALA A 81 -7.42 -16.14 3.46
N TRP A 82 -8.09 -17.19 3.95
CA TRP A 82 -7.93 -17.68 5.32
C TRP A 82 -8.02 -19.20 5.38
N THR A 83 -7.52 -19.79 6.47
CA THR A 83 -7.59 -21.22 6.77
C THR A 83 -7.71 -21.41 8.27
N SER A 84 -8.48 -22.42 8.70
CA SER A 84 -8.72 -22.73 10.12
C SER A 84 -7.61 -23.58 10.77
N THR A 85 -6.73 -24.18 9.97
CA THR A 85 -5.65 -25.05 10.44
C THR A 85 -4.27 -24.41 10.22
N SER A 86 -3.26 -24.90 10.93
CA SER A 86 -1.83 -24.59 10.73
C SER A 86 -1.29 -25.17 9.40
N SER A 87 -1.99 -24.89 8.29
CA SER A 87 -1.60 -25.34 6.96
C SER A 87 -0.32 -24.64 6.53
N SER A 88 0.64 -25.39 5.97
CA SER A 88 1.90 -24.86 5.42
C SER A 88 1.75 -24.17 4.06
N GLY A 89 0.60 -24.31 3.40
CA GLY A 89 0.36 -23.73 2.07
C GLY A 89 0.23 -22.21 2.09
N ALA A 90 0.81 -21.54 1.08
CA ALA A 90 0.70 -20.10 0.89
C ALA A 90 -0.77 -19.66 0.78
N LYS A 91 -1.07 -18.46 1.28
CA LYS A 91 -2.38 -17.80 1.16
C LYS A 91 -2.16 -16.49 0.43
N ILE A 92 -2.84 -16.34 -0.71
CA ILE A 92 -2.68 -15.20 -1.59
C ILE A 92 -4.03 -14.52 -1.68
N GLY A 93 -4.14 -13.31 -1.09
CA GLY A 93 -5.38 -12.53 -1.16
C GLY A 93 -5.61 -11.88 -2.52
N LEU A 94 -4.54 -11.60 -3.26
CA LEU A 94 -4.59 -11.06 -4.62
C LEU A 94 -3.39 -11.59 -5.41
N TYR A 95 -3.67 -12.32 -6.50
CA TYR A 95 -2.68 -12.76 -7.47
C TYR A 95 -2.93 -12.04 -8.79
N THR A 96 -2.00 -11.20 -9.23
CA THR A 96 -2.07 -10.51 -10.52
C THR A 96 -0.87 -10.84 -11.38
N SER A 97 -1.10 -10.98 -12.68
CA SER A 97 -0.07 -11.19 -13.67
C SER A 97 -0.50 -10.50 -14.96
N VAL A 98 0.44 -9.79 -15.58
CA VAL A 98 0.22 -9.08 -16.84
C VAL A 98 1.31 -9.51 -17.82
N GLY A 99 0.91 -10.20 -18.87
CA GLY A 99 1.75 -10.59 -19.99
C GLY A 99 1.36 -9.84 -21.25
N SER A 100 2.35 -9.50 -22.09
CA SER A 100 2.13 -9.01 -23.44
C SER A 100 3.39 -9.27 -24.26
N GLU A 101 3.23 -9.70 -25.51
CA GLU A 101 4.33 -9.83 -26.48
C GLU A 101 4.77 -8.46 -27.04
N GLY A 102 4.00 -7.39 -26.80
CA GLY A 102 4.31 -6.03 -27.27
C GLY A 102 5.23 -5.22 -26.34
N THR A 103 5.54 -3.99 -26.75
CA THR A 103 6.45 -3.06 -26.05
C THR A 103 5.76 -2.04 -25.15
N GLY A 104 4.42 -2.00 -25.15
CA GLY A 104 3.66 -1.04 -24.34
C GLY A 104 3.89 -1.19 -22.83
N PRO A 105 3.62 -0.13 -22.04
CA PRO A 105 3.74 -0.19 -20.59
C PRO A 105 2.75 -1.20 -20.01
N ARG A 106 3.16 -1.85 -18.91
CA ARG A 106 2.38 -2.89 -18.25
C ARG A 106 2.36 -2.61 -16.76
N TYR A 107 1.16 -2.61 -16.19
CA TYR A 107 0.94 -2.38 -14.77
C TYR A 107 0.16 -3.57 -14.21
N ALA A 108 0.81 -4.41 -13.41
CA ALA A 108 0.13 -5.50 -12.69
C ALA A 108 -0.83 -4.96 -11.61
N LEU A 109 -0.51 -3.78 -11.09
CA LEU A 109 -1.36 -2.97 -10.24
C LEU A 109 -1.12 -1.50 -10.59
N TYR A 110 -2.20 -0.78 -10.90
CA TYR A 110 -2.19 0.68 -11.02
C TYR A 110 -3.10 1.23 -9.94
N SER A 111 -2.57 2.09 -9.07
CA SER A 111 -3.31 2.69 -7.97
C SER A 111 -3.00 4.17 -7.90
N SER A 112 -4.05 4.97 -7.68
CA SER A 112 -3.97 6.40 -7.45
C SER A 112 -4.83 6.72 -6.25
N GLY A 113 -4.25 7.36 -5.25
CA GLY A 113 -4.96 7.75 -4.03
C GLY A 113 -4.55 9.16 -3.63
N GLY A 114 -5.46 9.88 -2.97
CA GLY A 114 -5.18 11.23 -2.46
C GLY A 114 -4.14 11.19 -1.35
N THR A 115 -4.47 10.55 -0.22
CA THR A 115 -3.56 10.44 0.93
C THR A 115 -2.56 9.29 0.77
N TYR A 116 -3.05 8.11 0.39
CA TYR A 116 -2.24 6.91 0.21
C TYR A 116 -2.64 6.20 -1.07
N ALA A 117 -1.69 5.96 -1.97
CA ALA A 117 -1.90 5.08 -3.12
C ALA A 117 -1.88 3.58 -2.73
N GLY A 118 -1.31 3.25 -1.57
CA GLY A 118 -1.33 1.91 -0.99
C GLY A 118 -0.93 1.95 0.49
N PHE A 119 -1.58 1.13 1.32
CA PHE A 119 -1.27 0.97 2.74
C PHE A 119 -0.94 -0.50 3.01
N PHE A 120 0.24 -0.77 3.55
CA PHE A 120 0.73 -2.13 3.78
C PHE A 120 1.09 -2.32 5.26
N SER A 121 0.29 -3.12 5.97
CA SER A 121 0.59 -3.55 7.34
C SER A 121 1.42 -4.83 7.28
N GLY A 122 2.74 -4.68 7.21
CA GLY A 122 3.68 -5.80 7.16
C GLY A 122 4.90 -5.53 6.28
N ASN A 123 5.70 -6.58 6.07
CA ASN A 123 6.89 -6.50 5.23
C ASN A 123 6.52 -6.49 3.75
N VAL A 124 7.17 -5.60 2.99
CA VAL A 124 7.06 -5.55 1.53
C VAL A 124 8.36 -6.09 0.93
N HIS A 125 8.25 -7.12 0.10
CA HIS A 125 9.38 -7.70 -0.63
C HIS A 125 9.38 -7.23 -2.09
N ILE A 126 10.52 -6.72 -2.57
CA ILE A 126 10.68 -6.19 -3.92
C ILE A 126 11.95 -6.82 -4.53
N ASN A 127 11.80 -7.54 -5.65
CA ASN A 127 12.96 -8.06 -6.40
C ASN A 127 13.59 -7.00 -7.34
N GLY A 128 12.82 -5.98 -7.72
CA GLY A 128 13.26 -4.88 -8.57
C GLY A 128 13.69 -3.66 -7.77
N VAL A 129 13.46 -2.46 -8.34
CA VAL A 129 13.79 -1.18 -7.71
C VAL A 129 12.53 -0.39 -7.35
N LEU A 130 12.59 0.32 -6.22
CA LEU A 130 11.62 1.34 -5.88
C LEU A 130 12.12 2.69 -6.42
N VAL A 131 11.42 3.25 -7.39
CA VAL A 131 11.79 4.53 -8.02
C VAL A 131 10.84 5.62 -7.54
N GLN A 132 11.41 6.76 -7.18
CA GLN A 132 10.65 7.97 -6.84
C GLN A 132 10.85 9.04 -7.91
N THR A 133 9.80 9.80 -8.17
CA THR A 133 9.83 10.92 -9.10
C THR A 133 10.78 12.00 -8.59
N SER A 134 11.70 12.48 -9.43
CA SER A 134 12.72 13.48 -9.05
C SER A 134 13.02 14.47 -10.19
N ASP A 135 12.11 14.57 -11.16
CA ASP A 135 12.26 15.47 -12.30
C ASP A 135 12.30 16.94 -11.83
N ARG A 136 13.12 17.76 -12.50
CA ARG A 136 13.24 19.19 -12.21
C ARG A 136 11.93 19.92 -12.48
N ASP A 137 11.22 19.53 -13.53
CA ASP A 137 9.97 20.20 -13.96
C ASP A 137 8.82 19.94 -12.98
N LEU A 138 9.00 18.99 -12.06
CA LEU A 138 8.05 18.65 -11.01
C LEU A 138 8.46 19.19 -9.63
N LYS A 139 9.46 20.09 -9.58
CA LYS A 139 9.98 20.69 -8.35
C LYS A 139 9.91 22.20 -8.41
N GLU A 140 9.59 22.80 -7.27
CA GLU A 140 9.61 24.24 -7.05
C GLU A 140 10.52 24.58 -5.86
N GLU A 141 10.92 25.85 -5.76
CA GLU A 141 11.71 26.38 -4.62
C GLU A 141 12.99 25.57 -4.29
N ILE A 142 13.71 25.13 -5.33
CA ILE A 142 14.93 24.32 -5.16
C ILE A 142 16.02 25.17 -4.49
N GLN A 143 16.43 24.77 -3.27
CA GLN A 143 17.46 25.39 -2.46
C GLN A 143 18.51 24.36 -2.04
N ASP A 144 19.72 24.83 -1.71
CA ASP A 144 20.76 23.98 -1.15
C ASP A 144 20.40 23.57 0.29
N VAL A 145 20.74 22.33 0.66
CA VAL A 145 20.61 21.86 2.04
C VAL A 145 21.62 22.59 2.92
N GLU A 146 21.13 23.25 3.98
CA GLU A 146 21.96 23.90 5.01
C GLU A 146 22.84 22.86 5.74
N ASP A 147 23.94 23.30 6.38
CA ASP A 147 24.85 22.39 7.09
C ASP A 147 24.15 21.76 8.32
N PRO A 148 23.78 20.47 8.29
CA PRO A 148 23.08 19.83 9.40
C PRO A 148 24.05 19.16 10.38
N SER A 149 25.36 19.41 10.28
CA SER A 149 26.40 18.68 11.02
C SER A 149 26.15 18.63 12.53
N GLU A 150 25.77 19.75 13.15
CA GLU A 150 25.52 19.82 14.60
C GLU A 150 24.27 19.05 15.03
N GLN A 151 23.19 19.14 14.25
CA GLN A 151 21.97 18.37 14.49
C GLN A 151 22.21 16.87 14.28
N PHE A 152 22.99 16.53 13.25
CA PHE A 152 23.28 15.15 12.89
C PHE A 152 24.06 14.42 13.98
N LEU A 153 24.99 15.10 14.67
CA LEU A 153 25.71 14.55 15.83
C LEU A 153 24.80 14.20 17.02
N GLN A 154 23.61 14.79 17.10
CA GLN A 154 22.65 14.53 18.16
C GLN A 154 21.76 13.32 17.88
N ILE A 155 21.74 12.82 16.64
CA ILE A 155 20.95 11.65 16.25
C ILE A 155 21.47 10.39 16.96
N LYS A 156 20.55 9.63 17.56
CA LYS A 156 20.88 8.38 18.27
C LYS A 156 20.33 7.18 17.50
N ALA A 157 21.24 6.39 16.92
CA ALA A 157 20.88 5.07 16.39
C ALA A 157 20.47 4.13 17.53
N ARG A 158 19.31 3.47 17.39
CA ARG A 158 18.74 2.58 18.41
C ARG A 158 18.66 1.16 17.87
N LYS A 159 18.82 0.19 18.77
CA LYS A 159 18.43 -1.21 18.56
C LYS A 159 17.13 -1.46 19.31
N TYR A 160 16.16 -2.10 18.67
CA TYR A 160 14.85 -2.33 19.28
C TYR A 160 14.21 -3.63 18.78
N LYS A 161 13.12 -4.03 19.43
CA LYS A 161 12.26 -5.15 19.04
C LYS A 161 10.83 -4.65 18.93
N LEU A 162 10.10 -5.09 17.91
CA LEU A 162 8.72 -4.67 17.72
C LEU A 162 7.77 -5.39 18.69
N LYS A 163 6.83 -4.64 19.28
CA LYS A 163 5.86 -5.19 20.25
C LYS A 163 4.89 -6.19 19.61
N LYS A 164 4.42 -5.92 18.39
CA LYS A 164 3.45 -6.77 17.66
C LYS A 164 4.10 -7.91 16.84
N GLU A 165 5.42 -7.88 16.64
CA GLU A 165 6.14 -8.90 15.88
C GLU A 165 6.31 -10.19 16.71
N LYS A 166 6.00 -11.35 16.12
CA LYS A 166 6.00 -12.65 16.81
C LYS A 166 7.42 -13.18 17.07
N ASP A 167 8.32 -13.06 16.10
CA ASP A 167 9.68 -13.62 16.17
C ASP A 167 10.67 -12.73 16.96
N LYS A 168 10.24 -11.53 17.39
CA LYS A 168 11.01 -10.60 18.23
C LYS A 168 12.43 -10.35 17.73
N LYS A 169 12.55 -10.23 16.40
CA LYS A 169 13.82 -9.90 15.74
C LYS A 169 14.37 -8.57 16.24
N THR A 170 15.69 -8.47 16.25
CA THR A 170 16.39 -7.23 16.58
C THR A 170 16.45 -6.37 15.33
N HIS A 171 15.91 -5.15 15.44
CA HIS A 171 15.92 -4.14 14.39
C HIS A 171 16.84 -2.99 14.78
N TYR A 172 17.34 -2.28 13.77
CA TYR A 172 18.15 -1.07 13.93
C TYR A 172 17.45 0.08 13.20
N GLY A 173 17.44 1.26 13.82
CA GLY A 173 16.81 2.43 13.23
C GLY A 173 16.81 3.59 14.22
N PHE A 174 15.83 4.48 14.07
CA PHE A 174 15.67 5.64 14.93
C PHE A 174 14.29 5.68 15.60
N ILE A 175 14.17 6.49 16.64
CA ILE A 175 12.88 6.80 17.28
C ILE A 175 12.33 8.06 16.61
N ALA A 176 11.12 7.97 16.05
CA ALA A 176 10.52 9.07 15.30
C ALA A 176 10.41 10.36 16.11
N GLN A 177 10.06 10.27 17.40
CA GLN A 177 9.96 11.42 18.29
C GLN A 177 11.31 12.10 18.56
N GLU A 178 12.42 11.36 18.55
CA GLU A 178 13.77 11.93 18.69
C GLU A 178 14.18 12.64 17.39
N ILE A 179 13.88 12.03 16.23
CA ILE A 179 14.16 12.63 14.92
C ILE A 179 13.33 13.89 14.71
N GLU A 180 12.06 13.89 15.09
CA GLU A 180 11.15 15.03 14.91
C GLU A 180 11.66 16.31 15.59
N THR A 181 12.33 16.19 16.74
CA THR A 181 12.91 17.36 17.42
C THR A 181 14.08 18.00 16.67
N LEU A 182 14.71 17.26 15.75
CA LEU A 182 15.88 17.70 14.98
C LEU A 182 15.54 18.00 13.52
N PHE A 183 14.72 17.14 12.90
CA PHE A 183 14.32 17.13 11.49
C PHE A 183 12.82 16.82 11.40
N PRO A 184 11.94 17.78 11.75
CA PRO A 184 10.48 17.57 11.77
C PRO A 184 9.92 17.16 10.40
N GLU A 185 10.50 17.64 9.31
CA GLU A 185 10.11 17.35 7.92
C GLU A 185 10.28 15.87 7.53
N LEU A 186 11.18 15.15 8.20
CA LEU A 186 11.40 13.72 7.95
C LEU A 186 10.38 12.84 8.66
N VAL A 187 9.56 13.38 9.55
CA VAL A 187 8.60 12.63 10.35
C VAL A 187 7.19 12.91 9.87
N ARG A 188 6.44 11.83 9.62
CA ARG A 188 5.04 11.91 9.22
C ARG A 188 4.16 11.19 10.21
N GLU A 189 3.00 11.76 10.50
CA GLU A 189 1.94 11.06 11.21
C GLU A 189 1.19 10.16 10.23
N VAL A 190 1.13 8.88 10.57
CA VAL A 190 0.43 7.85 9.80
C VAL A 190 -0.78 7.41 10.60
N VAL A 191 -1.93 7.45 9.94
CA VAL A 191 -3.18 6.89 10.45
C VAL A 191 -3.30 5.49 9.87
N SER A 192 -3.10 4.48 10.71
CA SER A 192 -3.45 3.11 10.35
C SER A 192 -4.94 2.93 10.51
N PRO A 193 -5.64 2.49 9.46
CA PRO A 193 -7.05 2.17 9.57
C PRO A 193 -7.25 1.09 10.63
N GLY A 194 -8.32 1.23 11.40
CA GLY A 194 -8.78 0.20 12.30
C GLY A 194 -8.99 -1.13 11.58
N GLU A 195 -8.48 -2.21 12.16
CA GLU A 195 -8.71 -3.56 11.62
C GLU A 195 -10.14 -4.01 11.94
N PRO A 196 -10.86 -4.60 10.96
CA PRO A 196 -12.16 -5.20 11.21
C PRO A 196 -12.02 -6.40 12.15
N ILE A 197 -12.88 -6.45 13.17
CA ILE A 197 -12.99 -7.55 14.12
C ILE A 197 -14.07 -8.49 13.60
N TYR A 198 -13.68 -9.72 13.31
CA TYR A 198 -14.60 -10.76 12.86
C TYR A 198 -14.97 -11.70 14.00
N GLY A 199 -16.25 -12.06 14.08
CA GLY A 199 -16.76 -13.06 15.02
C GLY A 199 -17.81 -13.95 14.35
N GLU A 200 -18.04 -15.11 14.95
CA GLU A 200 -19.10 -16.02 14.49
C GLU A 200 -20.46 -15.53 15.02
N GLN A 201 -21.43 -15.39 14.13
CA GLN A 201 -22.82 -15.09 14.45
C GLN A 201 -23.76 -16.07 13.76
N GLU A 202 -24.81 -16.49 14.45
CA GLU A 202 -25.86 -17.32 13.88
C GLU A 202 -26.75 -16.46 12.96
N ASN A 203 -26.94 -16.90 11.72
CA ASN A 203 -27.85 -16.26 10.78
C ASN A 203 -29.31 -16.63 11.05
N GLU A 204 -30.26 -16.06 10.30
CA GLU A 204 -31.71 -16.32 10.45
C GLU A 204 -32.10 -17.79 10.18
N GLU A 205 -31.20 -18.59 9.59
CA GLU A 205 -31.39 -19.99 9.22
C GLU A 205 -30.70 -20.96 10.22
N GLY A 206 -30.08 -20.43 11.28
CA GLY A 206 -29.39 -21.21 12.31
C GLY A 206 -27.95 -21.61 11.96
N GLU A 207 -27.40 -21.05 10.88
CA GLU A 207 -26.02 -21.31 10.44
C GLU A 207 -25.05 -20.28 11.00
N MET A 208 -23.92 -20.74 11.50
CA MET A 208 -22.85 -19.88 12.01
C MET A 208 -22.08 -19.24 10.84
N GLN A 209 -22.18 -17.92 10.70
CA GLN A 209 -21.48 -17.13 9.69
C GLN A 209 -20.48 -16.17 10.34
N MET A 210 -19.30 -16.06 9.73
CA MET A 210 -18.28 -15.08 10.17
C MET A 210 -18.68 -13.69 9.66
N THR A 211 -19.07 -12.79 10.56
CA THR A 211 -19.46 -11.41 10.25
C THR A 211 -18.50 -10.41 10.91
N GLU A 212 -18.41 -9.21 10.36
CA GLU A 212 -17.72 -8.10 11.03
C GLU A 212 -18.59 -7.67 12.22
N ILE A 213 -18.12 -7.95 13.43
CA ILE A 213 -18.83 -7.67 14.68
C ILE A 213 -18.42 -6.33 15.31
N GLY A 214 -17.40 -5.70 14.75
CA GLY A 214 -16.87 -4.42 15.20
C GLY A 214 -15.59 -4.06 14.46
N ARG A 215 -15.05 -2.90 14.78
CA ARG A 215 -13.81 -2.40 14.20
C ARG A 215 -12.97 -1.76 15.27
N GLU A 216 -11.69 -2.10 15.29
CA GLU A 216 -10.73 -1.39 16.14
C GLU A 216 -10.71 0.10 15.77
N PRO A 217 -10.46 1.03 16.69
CA PRO A 217 -10.30 2.43 16.34
C PRO A 217 -9.04 2.60 15.47
N ASP A 218 -9.05 3.63 14.64
CA ASP A 218 -7.87 4.05 13.88
C ASP A 218 -6.71 4.34 14.84
N GLN A 219 -5.51 3.89 14.47
CA GLN A 219 -4.30 4.08 15.27
C GLN A 219 -3.38 5.08 14.59
N THR A 220 -3.10 6.19 15.26
CA THR A 220 -2.12 7.18 14.79
C THR A 220 -0.74 6.89 15.39
N TYR A 221 0.28 6.88 14.55
CA TYR A 221 1.69 6.79 14.98
C TYR A 221 2.62 7.58 14.07
N LYS A 222 3.81 7.90 14.58
CA LYS A 222 4.84 8.64 13.83
C LYS A 222 5.76 7.68 13.08
N SER A 223 6.06 8.02 11.83
CA SER A 223 6.94 7.27 10.92
C SER A 223 8.03 8.17 10.36
N ILE A 224 9.20 7.60 10.05
CA ILE A 224 10.35 8.34 9.51
C ILE A 224 10.49 8.06 8.02
N ASN A 225 10.72 9.11 7.23
CA ASN A 225 11.10 9.02 5.83
C ASN A 225 12.62 8.79 5.69
N TYR A 226 13.03 7.53 5.79
CA TYR A 226 14.44 7.15 5.66
C TYR A 226 15.06 7.49 4.30
N ILE A 227 14.25 7.65 3.24
CA ILE A 227 14.76 7.94 1.90
C ILE A 227 15.21 9.40 1.81
N GLU A 228 14.45 10.33 2.39
CA GLU A 228 14.82 11.76 2.46
C GLU A 228 15.98 12.04 3.43
N LEU A 229 16.31 11.10 4.34
CA LEU A 229 17.50 11.20 5.17
C LEU A 229 18.81 11.03 4.34
N MET A 230 18.76 10.34 3.20
CA MET A 230 19.94 10.10 2.37
C MET A 230 20.61 11.37 1.83
N PRO A 231 19.91 12.33 1.20
CA PRO A 231 20.55 13.57 0.75
C PRO A 231 21.13 14.41 1.90
N ILE A 232 20.51 14.38 3.08
CA ILE A 232 21.04 15.05 4.28
C ILE A 232 22.35 14.38 4.73
N LEU A 233 22.40 13.05 4.74
CA LEU A 233 23.62 12.28 5.02
C LEU A 233 24.74 12.64 4.04
N VAL A 234 24.44 12.76 2.75
CA VAL A 234 25.42 13.17 1.73
C VAL A 234 25.98 14.56 2.05
N LYS A 235 25.13 15.52 2.42
CA LYS A 235 25.57 16.86 2.81
C LYS A 235 26.50 16.83 4.03
N VAL A 236 26.15 16.06 5.06
CA VAL A 236 27.00 15.91 6.26
C VAL A 236 28.37 15.34 5.90
N ILE A 237 28.41 14.31 5.04
CA ILE A 237 29.67 13.70 4.59
C ILE A 237 30.53 14.72 3.82
N GLN A 238 29.93 15.53 2.94
CA GLN A 238 30.65 16.59 2.23
C GLN A 238 31.26 17.63 3.18
N GLN A 239 30.53 18.01 4.23
CA GLN A 239 31.03 18.95 5.24
C GLN A 239 32.15 18.35 6.08
N GLN A 240 32.04 17.06 6.43
CA GLN A 240 33.10 16.33 7.12
C GLN A 240 34.38 16.26 6.26
N GLU A 241 34.25 15.94 4.97
CA GLU A 241 35.40 15.89 4.05
C GLU A 241 36.09 17.26 3.93
N SER A 242 35.30 18.33 3.84
CA SER A 242 35.83 19.70 3.77
C SER A 242 36.64 20.05 5.02
N LYS A 243 36.15 19.68 6.21
CA LYS A 243 36.87 19.85 7.48
C LYS A 243 38.12 18.99 7.56
N ILE A 244 38.10 17.77 7.02
CA ILE A 244 39.28 16.89 6.98
C ILE A 244 40.38 17.51 6.13
N LEU A 245 40.06 18.02 4.94
CA LEU A 245 41.02 18.68 4.06
C LEU A 245 41.63 19.93 4.72
N GLU A 246 40.81 20.77 5.37
CA GLU A 246 41.30 21.94 6.10
C GLU A 246 42.27 21.55 7.23
N LEU A 247 41.94 20.50 7.97
CA LEU A 247 42.80 19.99 9.05
C LEU A 247 44.12 19.41 8.51
N GLN A 248 44.10 18.70 7.38
CA GLN A 248 45.29 18.17 6.73
C GLN A 248 46.22 19.30 6.28
N GLU A 249 45.69 20.32 5.59
CA GLU A 249 46.50 21.48 5.21
C GLU A 249 47.13 22.18 6.41
N ARG A 250 46.40 22.26 7.52
CA ARG A 250 46.90 22.86 8.76
C ARG A 250 48.04 22.03 9.36
N ILE A 251 47.92 20.70 9.35
CA ILE A 251 48.97 19.79 9.81
C ILE A 251 50.22 19.96 8.94
N GLU A 252 50.10 19.96 7.61
CA GLU A 252 51.25 20.17 6.72
C GLU A 252 51.96 21.51 6.95
N LYS A 253 51.20 22.59 7.19
CA LYS A 253 51.77 23.91 7.52
C LYS A 253 52.49 23.92 8.87
N LEU A 254 52.05 23.09 9.82
CA LEU A 254 52.68 22.96 11.13
C LEU A 254 53.93 22.06 11.07
N GLU A 255 53.91 21.00 10.28
CA GLU A 255 55.07 20.09 10.09
C GLU A 255 56.22 20.72 9.29
N LYS A 256 55.93 21.74 8.47
CA LYS A 256 56.93 22.52 7.72
C LYS A 256 57.61 23.63 8.55
N LYS A 257 57.27 23.79 9.83
CA LYS A 257 57.92 24.72 10.78
C LYS A 257 58.90 23.98 11.67
#